data_AF-A0A7M7H0U8-F1
#
_entry.id   AF-A0A7M7H0U8-F1
#
_cell.length_a   1.000
_cell.length_b   1.000
_cell.length_c   1.000
_cell.angle_alpha   90.00
_cell.angle_beta   90.00
_cell.angle_gamma   90.00
#
_symmetry.space_group_name_H-M   'P 1'
#
loop_
_entity.id
_entity.type
_entity.pdbx_description
1 polymer ?
#
loop_
_entity_poly.entity_id
_entity_poly.type
_entity_poly.pdbx_seq_one_letter_code
_entity_poly.pdbx_strand_id
1 'polypeptide(L)'
;MPNKAVVRAAEELEPGADPVFEKVIVLENVSPRGYFICSNKINIGMDYVLAGLQTIARFHGFTYAIKEEMPEKFYQIVNNIKLVRYDKDNVYMPHMETVNSRILRVVKGLKARGEDLKFTKQIEDLFKDAYHKVLIRCVEPVEPLATIVHGDCTQNNVMFRKVDPGGFQAILIDFQLMMYTSPAADVSVWIYMCLTLEDIKAHREALFNAYHDTLRKILKERNIWSPEKYSREAFWQDYKQHAIIGYITAAYFLPIMTEFADNNDLLQLNDEAIEKANASGGGEVLTNALVDMLLDAREAGLLDFYLNNDKAEVCQHE
;
A
#
# COMPACT_ATOMS: atom_id res chain seq x y z
N MET A 1 6.52 -18.35 -21.75
CA MET A 1 7.66 -17.87 -22.56
C MET A 1 8.30 -16.74 -21.78
N PRO A 2 9.64 -16.70 -21.59
CA PRO A 2 10.27 -15.56 -20.93
C PRO A 2 9.90 -14.27 -21.69
N ASN A 3 9.70 -13.19 -20.94
CA ASN A 3 9.39 -11.88 -21.51
C ASN A 3 10.47 -11.54 -22.54
N LYS A 4 10.08 -11.35 -23.81
CA LYS A 4 11.01 -11.04 -24.90
C LYS A 4 11.88 -9.83 -24.59
N ALA A 5 11.44 -8.92 -23.70
CA ALA A 5 12.23 -7.78 -23.24
C ALA A 5 13.47 -8.16 -22.42
N VAL A 6 13.39 -9.19 -21.56
CA VAL A 6 14.51 -9.61 -20.69
C VAL A 6 15.54 -10.42 -21.46
N VAL A 7 15.08 -11.28 -22.38
CA VAL A 7 15.98 -12.04 -23.28
C VAL A 7 16.69 -11.10 -24.25
N ARG A 8 15.97 -10.10 -24.79
CA ARG A 8 16.55 -9.13 -25.72
C ARG A 8 17.55 -8.19 -25.06
N ALA A 9 17.32 -7.77 -23.81
CA ALA A 9 18.30 -6.98 -23.05
C ALA A 9 19.60 -7.74 -22.74
N ALA A 10 19.54 -9.08 -22.64
CA ALA A 10 20.73 -9.91 -22.46
C ALA A 10 21.45 -10.23 -23.79
N GLU A 11 20.72 -10.27 -24.91
CA GLU A 11 21.25 -10.55 -26.25
C GLU A 11 21.79 -9.29 -26.97
N GLU A 12 21.41 -8.08 -26.55
CA GLU A 12 21.85 -6.79 -27.14
C GLU A 12 23.03 -6.11 -26.40
N LEU A 13 23.67 -6.78 -25.43
CA LEU A 13 24.90 -6.26 -24.81
C LEU A 13 26.07 -6.39 -25.79
N GLU A 14 26.53 -5.26 -26.35
CA GLU A 14 27.76 -5.21 -27.13
C GLU A 14 28.91 -5.82 -26.32
N PRO A 15 29.78 -6.65 -26.92
CA PRO A 15 30.95 -7.20 -26.22
C PRO A 15 31.85 -6.06 -25.73
N GLY A 16 31.83 -5.78 -24.42
CA GLY A 16 32.59 -4.70 -23.79
C GLY A 16 31.76 -3.56 -23.19
N ALA A 17 30.42 -3.61 -23.27
CA ALA A 17 29.58 -2.72 -22.48
C ALA A 17 29.66 -3.09 -20.99
N ASP A 18 29.91 -2.11 -20.12
CA ASP A 18 29.77 -2.30 -18.67
C ASP A 18 28.37 -2.86 -18.38
N PRO A 19 28.23 -3.93 -17.57
CA PRO A 19 26.92 -4.44 -17.23
C PRO A 19 26.11 -3.33 -16.55
N VAL A 20 24.93 -3.01 -17.09
CA VAL A 20 23.99 -2.00 -16.57
C VAL A 20 23.64 -2.26 -15.09
N PHE A 21 23.82 -3.49 -14.60
CA PHE A 21 23.62 -3.88 -13.22
C PHE A 21 24.77 -4.79 -12.75
N GLU A 22 25.41 -4.44 -11.62
CA GLU A 22 26.48 -5.24 -10.99
C GLU A 22 25.99 -6.60 -10.45
N LYS A 23 24.68 -6.74 -10.19
CA LYS A 23 24.05 -7.94 -9.63
C LYS A 23 22.66 -8.15 -10.22
N VAL A 24 22.30 -9.41 -10.48
CA VAL A 24 20.99 -9.81 -11.00
C VAL A 24 20.38 -10.86 -10.08
N ILE A 25 19.10 -10.69 -9.75
CA ILE A 25 18.31 -11.71 -9.06
C ILE A 25 17.41 -12.39 -10.09
N VAL A 26 17.53 -13.71 -10.24
CA VAL A 26 16.68 -14.52 -11.12
C VAL A 26 15.69 -15.30 -10.26
N LEU A 27 14.40 -15.08 -10.50
CA LEU A 27 13.30 -15.74 -9.79
C LEU A 27 12.62 -16.79 -10.68
N GLU A 28 11.98 -17.80 -10.05
CA GLU A 28 11.18 -18.80 -10.75
C GLU A 28 10.05 -18.12 -11.54
N ASN A 29 9.92 -18.46 -12.82
CA ASN A 29 8.71 -18.12 -13.57
C ASN A 29 7.57 -19.07 -13.14
N VAL A 30 6.61 -18.53 -12.38
CA VAL A 30 5.46 -19.28 -11.83
C VAL A 30 4.27 -19.41 -12.79
N SER A 31 4.31 -18.77 -13.96
CA SER A 31 3.25 -18.91 -14.98
C SER A 31 2.99 -20.34 -15.46
N PRO A 32 3.98 -21.22 -15.66
CA PRO A 32 3.76 -22.64 -15.99
C PRO A 32 2.95 -23.40 -14.93
N ARG A 33 2.89 -22.89 -13.68
CA ARG A 33 2.07 -23.46 -12.59
C ARG A 33 0.63 -22.95 -12.60
N GLY A 34 0.25 -22.17 -13.62
CA GLY A 34 -1.09 -21.60 -13.80
C GLY A 34 -1.30 -20.25 -13.11
N TYR A 35 -0.23 -19.59 -12.63
CA TYR A 35 -0.31 -18.27 -12.04
C TYR A 35 -0.31 -17.15 -13.10
N PHE A 36 -1.19 -16.17 -12.94
CA PHE A 36 -1.34 -15.03 -13.85
C PHE A 36 -1.62 -13.73 -13.09
N ILE A 37 -1.28 -12.59 -13.68
CA ILE A 37 -1.64 -11.27 -13.14
C ILE A 37 -3.08 -10.96 -13.56
N CYS A 38 -3.89 -10.39 -12.66
CA CYS A 38 -5.24 -9.97 -13.01
C CYS A 38 -5.19 -8.89 -14.11
N SER A 39 -5.97 -9.06 -15.18
CA SER A 39 -5.99 -8.11 -16.30
C SER A 39 -6.68 -6.80 -15.97
N ASN A 40 -7.57 -6.80 -14.96
CA ASN A 40 -8.26 -5.61 -14.52
C ASN A 40 -7.29 -4.73 -13.73
N LYS A 41 -7.17 -3.46 -14.13
CA LYS A 41 -6.33 -2.50 -13.41
C LYS A 41 -7.04 -1.96 -12.18
N ILE A 42 -8.35 -1.77 -12.24
CA ILE A 42 -9.18 -1.20 -11.17
C ILE A 42 -10.37 -2.14 -10.96
N ASN A 43 -10.81 -2.28 -9.70
CA ASN A 43 -11.88 -3.18 -9.29
C ASN A 43 -11.67 -4.61 -9.81
N ILE A 44 -10.73 -5.33 -9.18
CA ILE A 44 -10.34 -6.68 -9.65
C ILE A 44 -11.37 -7.76 -9.27
N GLY A 45 -12.38 -7.42 -8.47
CA GLY A 45 -13.43 -8.33 -8.01
C GLY A 45 -13.11 -9.02 -6.69
N MET A 46 -14.15 -9.27 -5.89
CA MET A 46 -14.03 -9.70 -4.50
C MET A 46 -13.22 -10.98 -4.29
N ASP A 47 -13.38 -12.01 -5.13
CA ASP A 47 -12.66 -13.28 -4.94
C ASP A 47 -11.13 -13.12 -5.04
N TYR A 48 -10.66 -12.24 -5.94
CA TYR A 48 -9.25 -11.90 -6.04
C TYR A 48 -8.78 -11.14 -4.80
N VAL A 49 -9.57 -10.18 -4.34
CA VAL A 49 -9.22 -9.36 -3.16
C VAL A 49 -9.14 -10.21 -1.90
N LEU A 50 -10.10 -11.11 -1.68
CA LEU A 50 -10.08 -12.04 -0.56
C LEU A 50 -8.88 -12.98 -0.63
N ALA A 51 -8.56 -13.53 -1.80
CA ALA A 51 -7.36 -14.37 -1.97
C ALA A 51 -6.06 -13.59 -1.67
N GLY A 52 -5.97 -12.34 -2.12
CA GLY A 52 -4.86 -11.43 -1.82
C GLY A 52 -4.72 -11.16 -0.32
N LEU A 53 -5.81 -10.78 0.36
CA LEU A 53 -5.82 -10.53 1.81
C LEU A 53 -5.39 -11.75 2.62
N GLN A 54 -5.85 -12.95 2.23
CA GLN A 54 -5.43 -14.19 2.87
C GLN A 54 -3.94 -14.47 2.66
N THR A 55 -3.40 -14.16 1.47
CA THR A 55 -1.96 -14.33 1.19
C THR A 55 -1.11 -13.29 1.93
N ILE A 56 -1.55 -12.04 2.04
CA ILE A 56 -0.93 -11.01 2.89
C ILE A 56 -0.93 -11.45 4.36
N ALA A 57 -2.07 -11.95 4.85
CA ALA A 57 -2.17 -12.52 6.20
C ALA A 57 -1.21 -13.69 6.43
N ARG A 58 -1.00 -14.54 5.42
CA ARG A 58 -0.01 -15.63 5.48
C ARG A 58 1.41 -15.11 5.61
N PHE A 59 1.77 -14.14 4.75
CA PHE A 59 3.07 -13.51 4.81
C PHE A 59 3.33 -12.89 6.19
N HIS A 60 2.40 -12.07 6.70
CA HIS A 60 2.48 -11.47 8.02
C HIS A 60 2.52 -12.50 9.15
N GLY A 61 1.72 -13.57 9.08
CA GLY A 61 1.71 -14.63 10.09
C GLY A 61 3.06 -15.34 10.21
N PHE A 62 3.76 -15.56 9.09
CA PHE A 62 5.10 -16.15 9.11
C PHE A 62 6.16 -15.20 9.65
N THR A 63 6.06 -13.90 9.36
CA THR A 63 7.00 -12.91 9.88
C THR A 63 6.82 -12.72 11.39
N TYR A 64 5.59 -12.74 11.92
CA TYR A 64 5.34 -12.83 13.36
C TYR A 64 5.89 -14.11 14.00
N ALA A 65 5.73 -15.26 13.34
CA ALA A 65 6.31 -16.52 13.82
C ALA A 65 7.82 -16.42 13.96
N ILE A 66 8.53 -15.87 12.96
CA ILE A 66 9.98 -15.65 13.04
C ILE A 66 10.32 -14.68 14.18
N LYS A 67 9.53 -13.62 14.36
CA LYS A 67 9.72 -12.61 15.43
C LYS A 67 9.62 -13.21 16.83
N GLU A 68 8.60 -14.03 17.09
CA GLU A 68 8.37 -14.62 18.41
C GLU A 68 9.24 -15.86 18.67
N GLU A 69 9.49 -16.71 17.64
CA GLU A 69 10.28 -17.94 17.77
C GLU A 69 11.80 -17.70 17.70
N MET A 70 12.24 -16.70 16.94
CA MET A 70 13.66 -16.41 16.65
C MET A 70 13.95 -14.90 16.62
N PRO A 71 13.75 -14.17 17.73
CA PRO A 71 13.80 -12.71 17.77
C PRO A 71 15.14 -12.13 17.30
N GLU A 72 16.27 -12.74 17.69
CA GLU A 72 17.60 -12.27 17.25
C GLU A 72 17.74 -12.28 15.73
N LYS A 73 17.34 -13.39 15.09
CA LYS A 73 17.37 -13.53 13.63
C LYS A 73 16.38 -12.58 12.96
N PHE A 74 15.20 -12.39 13.55
CA PHE A 74 14.20 -11.45 13.05
C PHE A 74 14.77 -10.03 12.99
N TYR A 75 15.32 -9.53 14.10
CA TYR A 75 15.87 -8.18 14.14
C TYR A 75 17.14 -8.03 13.32
N GLN A 76 17.94 -9.10 13.13
CA GLN A 76 19.00 -9.10 12.12
C GLN A 76 18.47 -8.88 10.70
N ILE A 77 17.34 -9.49 10.33
CA ILE A 77 16.70 -9.26 9.02
C ILE A 77 16.21 -7.81 8.94
N VAL A 78 15.46 -7.34 9.95
CA VAL A 78 14.92 -5.97 9.99
C VAL A 78 16.02 -4.92 9.84
N ASN A 79 17.15 -5.07 10.56
CA ASN A 79 18.28 -4.15 10.49
C ASN A 79 19.00 -4.15 9.13
N ASN A 80 18.80 -5.18 8.30
CA ASN A 80 19.35 -5.27 6.95
C ASN A 80 18.38 -4.76 5.86
N ILE A 81 17.12 -4.47 6.20
CA ILE A 81 16.17 -3.86 5.26
C ILE A 81 16.65 -2.43 4.95
N LYS A 82 16.76 -2.13 3.65
CA LYS A 82 17.07 -0.78 3.16
C LYS A 82 15.77 -0.13 2.70
N LEU A 83 15.36 0.93 3.39
CA LEU A 83 14.16 1.66 3.03
C LEU A 83 14.40 2.40 1.71
N VAL A 84 13.65 2.01 0.68
CA VAL A 84 13.62 2.68 -0.63
C VAL A 84 12.64 3.86 -0.60
N ARG A 85 11.63 3.79 0.26
CA ARG A 85 10.61 4.81 0.50
C ARG A 85 10.48 5.07 1.99
N TYR A 86 9.94 6.24 2.33
CA TYR A 86 9.64 6.64 3.72
C TYR A 86 10.87 6.63 4.64
N ASP A 87 12.05 6.80 4.05
CA ASP A 87 13.28 7.04 4.80
C ASP A 87 13.34 8.53 5.16
N LYS A 88 13.32 8.81 6.46
CA LYS A 88 13.43 10.16 7.02
C LYS A 88 14.76 10.83 6.65
N ASP A 89 15.81 10.04 6.42
CA ASP A 89 17.17 10.50 6.17
C ASP A 89 17.50 10.47 4.65
N ASN A 90 16.73 9.72 3.85
CA ASN A 90 16.89 9.62 2.40
C ASN A 90 15.66 10.14 1.66
N VAL A 91 15.61 11.47 1.56
CA VAL A 91 14.52 12.22 0.96
C VAL A 91 14.67 12.21 -0.57
N TYR A 92 14.11 11.22 -1.26
CA TYR A 92 13.92 11.31 -2.71
C TYR A 92 12.85 12.38 -3.01
N MET A 93 13.27 13.65 -3.05
CA MET A 93 12.44 14.87 -3.14
C MET A 93 11.34 14.83 -4.22
N PRO A 94 11.58 14.36 -5.47
CA PRO A 94 10.56 14.41 -6.54
C PRO A 94 9.31 13.57 -6.25
N HIS A 95 9.45 12.46 -5.53
CA HIS A 95 8.31 11.61 -5.18
C HIS A 95 7.42 12.26 -4.11
N MET A 96 7.99 13.08 -3.21
CA MET A 96 7.24 13.71 -2.12
C MET A 96 6.33 14.83 -2.62
N GLU A 97 6.89 15.73 -3.43
CA GLU A 97 6.15 16.84 -4.02
C GLU A 97 5.00 16.32 -4.89
N THR A 98 5.28 15.28 -5.68
CA THR A 98 4.27 14.60 -6.51
C THR A 98 3.14 13.98 -5.67
N VAL A 99 3.45 13.36 -4.52
CA VAL A 99 2.42 12.83 -3.62
C VAL A 99 1.57 13.98 -3.06
N ASN A 100 2.21 15.02 -2.55
CA ASN A 100 1.55 16.19 -1.96
C ASN A 100 0.66 16.92 -2.98
N SER A 101 1.13 17.14 -4.20
CA SER A 101 0.36 17.86 -5.23
C SER A 101 -0.86 17.06 -5.70
N ARG A 102 -0.73 15.74 -5.87
CA ARG A 102 -1.86 14.86 -6.24
C ARG A 102 -2.90 14.80 -5.15
N ILE A 103 -2.51 14.56 -3.90
CA ILE A 103 -3.47 14.41 -2.80
C ILE A 103 -4.23 15.71 -2.56
N LEU A 104 -3.59 16.89 -2.74
CA LEU A 104 -4.22 18.20 -2.56
C LEU A 104 -5.41 18.46 -3.50
N ARG A 105 -5.57 17.71 -4.60
CA ARG A 105 -6.74 17.83 -5.48
C ARG A 105 -8.06 17.65 -4.71
N VAL A 106 -8.06 16.82 -3.67
CA VAL A 106 -9.27 16.51 -2.90
C VAL A 106 -9.75 17.71 -2.11
N VAL A 107 -8.85 18.63 -1.74
CA VAL A 107 -9.22 19.91 -1.12
C VAL A 107 -10.08 20.75 -2.06
N LYS A 108 -9.77 20.74 -3.37
CA LYS A 108 -10.61 21.44 -4.37
C LYS A 108 -11.99 20.80 -4.44
N GLY A 109 -12.06 19.47 -4.42
CA GLY A 109 -13.32 18.72 -4.42
C GLY A 109 -14.18 18.99 -3.17
N LEU A 110 -13.56 18.98 -1.98
CA LEU A 110 -14.23 19.34 -0.71
C LEU A 110 -14.83 20.75 -0.77
N LYS A 111 -14.05 21.74 -1.26
CA LYS A 111 -14.51 23.13 -1.43
C LYS A 111 -15.66 23.24 -2.43
N ALA A 112 -15.55 22.57 -3.58
CA ALA A 112 -16.58 22.59 -4.61
C ALA A 112 -17.91 21.98 -4.14
N ARG A 113 -17.85 20.98 -3.26
CA ARG A 113 -19.03 20.34 -2.66
C ARG A 113 -19.62 21.09 -1.47
N GLY A 114 -18.95 22.15 -0.99
CA GLY A 114 -19.40 22.88 0.20
C GLY A 114 -19.30 22.05 1.49
N GLU A 115 -18.35 21.12 1.57
CA GLU A 115 -18.09 20.33 2.77
C GLU A 115 -17.61 21.23 3.92
N ASP A 116 -17.71 20.73 5.16
CA ASP A 116 -17.36 21.47 6.38
C ASP A 116 -16.03 22.25 6.24
N LEU A 117 -16.08 23.57 6.44
CA LEU A 117 -14.94 24.46 6.22
C LEU A 117 -13.78 24.15 7.18
N LYS A 118 -14.10 23.78 8.42
CA LYS A 118 -13.08 23.43 9.42
C LYS A 118 -12.34 22.17 9.00
N PHE A 119 -13.05 21.11 8.67
CA PHE A 119 -12.47 19.87 8.18
C PHE A 119 -11.67 20.08 6.89
N THR A 120 -12.23 20.82 5.93
CA THR A 120 -11.54 21.13 4.66
C THR A 120 -10.21 21.84 4.91
N LYS A 121 -10.17 22.79 5.84
CA LYS A 121 -8.94 23.50 6.22
C LYS A 121 -7.93 22.57 6.91
N GLN A 122 -8.39 21.70 7.81
CA GLN A 122 -7.55 20.68 8.46
C GLN A 122 -6.92 19.73 7.44
N ILE A 123 -7.69 19.24 6.47
CA ILE A 123 -7.19 18.38 5.38
C ILE A 123 -6.18 19.14 4.53
N GLU A 124 -6.47 20.40 4.16
CA GLU A 124 -5.54 21.21 3.38
C GLU A 124 -4.20 21.38 4.11
N ASP A 125 -4.22 21.67 5.41
CA ASP A 125 -3.00 21.88 6.19
C ASP A 125 -2.24 20.57 6.47
N LEU A 126 -2.95 19.44 6.58
CA LEU A 126 -2.36 18.11 6.70
C LEU A 126 -1.70 17.68 5.38
N PHE A 127 -2.39 17.84 4.25
CA PHE A 127 -1.97 17.30 2.96
C PHE A 127 -1.03 18.19 2.15
N LYS A 128 -0.86 19.47 2.54
CA LYS A 128 0.24 20.32 2.04
C LYS A 128 1.61 19.69 2.27
N ASP A 129 1.72 18.87 3.31
CA ASP A 129 2.92 18.11 3.64
C ASP A 129 2.53 16.69 4.09
N ALA A 130 1.73 16.01 3.27
CA ALA A 130 1.23 14.66 3.58
C ALA A 130 2.38 13.67 3.82
N TYR A 131 3.50 13.83 3.11
CA TYR A 131 4.64 12.96 3.27
C TYR A 131 5.19 12.97 4.71
N HIS A 132 5.56 14.13 5.24
CA HIS A 132 6.13 14.19 6.60
C HIS A 132 5.05 14.10 7.68
N LYS A 133 3.89 14.75 7.49
CA LYS A 133 2.83 14.81 8.51
C LYS A 133 2.02 13.52 8.62
N VAL A 134 1.99 12.71 7.56
CA VAL A 134 1.20 11.47 7.54
C VAL A 134 2.09 10.28 7.24
N LEU A 135 2.71 10.19 6.06
CA LEU A 135 3.32 8.95 5.56
C LEU A 135 4.50 8.47 6.44
N ILE A 136 5.43 9.35 6.82
CA ILE A 136 6.55 8.97 7.70
C ILE A 136 6.03 8.43 9.05
N ARG A 137 5.10 9.13 9.68
CA ARG A 137 4.49 8.72 10.95
C ARG A 137 3.66 7.43 10.81
N CYS A 138 3.06 7.23 9.64
CA CYS A 138 2.24 6.07 9.31
C CYS A 138 3.05 4.79 9.13
N VAL A 139 4.36 4.88 8.86
CA VAL A 139 5.21 3.70 8.70
C VAL A 139 6.06 3.41 9.94
N GLU A 140 5.95 4.22 11.00
CA GLU A 140 6.64 3.95 12.25
C GLU A 140 6.18 2.61 12.85
N PRO A 141 7.10 1.70 13.22
CA PRO A 141 6.73 0.41 13.77
C PRO A 141 6.15 0.58 15.18
N VAL A 142 4.91 0.14 15.37
CA VAL A 142 4.23 0.11 16.68
C VAL A 142 4.07 -1.32 17.18
N GLU A 143 4.72 -1.64 18.30
CA GLU A 143 4.61 -2.94 18.96
C GLU A 143 3.26 -3.10 19.70
N PRO A 144 2.69 -4.32 19.80
CA PRO A 144 3.22 -5.62 19.37
C PRO A 144 2.95 -5.99 17.90
N LEU A 145 2.22 -5.15 17.17
CA LEU A 145 1.70 -5.45 15.82
C LEU A 145 2.69 -5.13 14.70
N ALA A 146 3.82 -4.47 14.96
CA ALA A 146 4.83 -4.26 13.93
C ALA A 146 5.35 -5.61 13.38
N THR A 147 5.32 -5.73 12.05
CA THR A 147 5.76 -6.91 11.30
C THR A 147 6.48 -6.53 10.01
N ILE A 148 7.15 -7.48 9.36
CA ILE A 148 7.69 -7.23 8.02
C ILE A 148 6.51 -7.27 7.04
N VAL A 149 6.30 -6.15 6.36
CA VAL A 149 5.28 -5.96 5.32
C VAL A 149 5.93 -5.97 3.94
N HIS A 150 5.15 -6.26 2.91
CA HIS A 150 5.57 -6.21 1.52
C HIS A 150 5.87 -4.78 1.06
N GLY A 151 5.07 -3.82 1.50
CA GLY A 151 5.24 -2.39 1.22
C GLY A 151 4.81 -1.93 -0.17
N ASP A 152 4.30 -2.84 -1.00
CA ASP A 152 3.80 -2.56 -2.36
C ASP A 152 2.72 -3.57 -2.78
N CYS A 153 1.71 -3.75 -1.94
CA CYS A 153 0.58 -4.65 -2.22
C CYS A 153 -0.38 -4.05 -3.25
N THR A 154 0.09 -3.92 -4.49
CA THR A 154 -0.69 -3.54 -5.67
C THR A 154 -0.96 -4.77 -6.55
N GLN A 155 -2.01 -4.76 -7.36
CA GLN A 155 -2.47 -5.91 -8.15
C GLN A 155 -1.45 -6.46 -9.16
N ASN A 156 -0.45 -5.66 -9.57
CA ASN A 156 0.67 -6.12 -10.39
C ASN A 156 1.68 -7.00 -9.63
N ASN A 157 1.73 -6.87 -8.30
CA ASN A 157 2.64 -7.61 -7.44
C ASN A 157 1.98 -8.84 -6.80
N VAL A 158 0.76 -9.19 -7.26
CA VAL A 158 0.03 -10.38 -6.84
C VAL A 158 -0.36 -11.21 -8.05
N MET A 159 0.11 -12.46 -8.07
CA MET A 159 -0.29 -13.41 -9.11
C MET A 159 -1.31 -14.41 -8.57
N PHE A 160 -2.27 -14.77 -9.40
CA PHE A 160 -3.41 -15.60 -9.05
C PHE A 160 -3.43 -16.90 -9.82
N ARG A 161 -3.97 -17.94 -9.20
CA ARG A 161 -4.26 -19.22 -9.83
C ARG A 161 -5.67 -19.66 -9.46
N LYS A 162 -6.47 -20.04 -10.46
CA LYS A 162 -7.81 -20.57 -10.24
C LYS A 162 -7.75 -21.89 -9.48
N VAL A 163 -8.66 -22.08 -8.52
CA VAL A 163 -8.83 -23.33 -7.77
C VAL A 163 -10.30 -23.73 -7.74
N ASP A 164 -10.56 -25.04 -7.78
CA ASP A 164 -11.91 -25.57 -7.76
C ASP A 164 -12.46 -25.73 -6.33
N PRO A 165 -13.75 -25.47 -6.09
CA PRO A 165 -14.74 -24.90 -7.02
C PRO A 165 -14.76 -23.36 -6.94
N GLY A 166 -14.21 -22.66 -7.95
CA GLY A 166 -14.49 -21.24 -8.20
C GLY A 166 -13.70 -20.20 -7.38
N GLY A 167 -12.61 -20.56 -6.72
CA GLY A 167 -11.78 -19.62 -5.94
C GLY A 167 -10.45 -19.26 -6.60
N PHE A 168 -9.65 -18.44 -5.89
CA PHE A 168 -8.27 -18.13 -6.28
C PHE A 168 -7.29 -18.44 -5.17
N GLN A 169 -6.12 -18.93 -5.54
CA GLN A 169 -4.90 -18.84 -4.74
C GLN A 169 -4.09 -17.67 -5.23
N ALA A 170 -3.47 -16.94 -4.32
CA ALA A 170 -2.63 -15.79 -4.62
C ALA A 170 -1.21 -16.01 -4.09
N ILE A 171 -0.22 -15.45 -4.79
CA ILE A 171 1.18 -15.35 -4.35
C ILE A 171 1.65 -13.91 -4.50
N LEU A 172 2.48 -13.46 -3.57
CA LEU A 172 3.16 -12.16 -3.64
C LEU A 172 4.46 -12.32 -4.44
N ILE A 173 4.78 -11.31 -5.24
CA ILE A 173 6.04 -11.18 -5.97
C ILE A 173 6.57 -9.76 -5.81
N ASP A 174 7.83 -9.53 -6.13
CA ASP A 174 8.46 -8.20 -6.09
C ASP A 174 8.51 -7.55 -4.69
N PHE A 175 9.37 -8.12 -3.84
CA PHE A 175 9.58 -7.68 -2.45
C PHE A 175 10.55 -6.49 -2.30
N GLN A 176 10.70 -5.65 -3.32
CA GLN A 176 11.71 -4.59 -3.34
C GLN A 176 11.42 -3.44 -2.34
N LEU A 177 10.18 -3.30 -1.88
CA LEU A 177 9.73 -2.24 -0.96
C LEU A 177 9.39 -2.74 0.44
N MET A 178 9.92 -3.89 0.85
CA MET A 178 9.66 -4.42 2.20
C MET A 178 10.06 -3.42 3.29
N MET A 179 9.26 -3.38 4.34
CA MET A 179 9.47 -2.52 5.51
C MET A 179 9.11 -3.26 6.79
N TYR A 180 9.56 -2.75 7.93
CA TYR A 180 9.12 -3.20 9.24
C TYR A 180 8.17 -2.16 9.85
N THR A 181 6.87 -2.44 9.84
CA THR A 181 5.81 -1.50 10.22
C THR A 181 4.48 -2.20 10.55
N SER A 182 3.40 -1.45 10.76
CA SER A 182 2.05 -1.98 10.97
C SER A 182 1.58 -2.83 9.76
N PRO A 183 0.94 -4.00 9.99
CA PRO A 183 0.34 -4.81 8.93
C PRO A 183 -0.77 -4.08 8.17
N ALA A 184 -1.35 -3.03 8.75
CA ALA A 184 -2.37 -2.23 8.09
C ALA A 184 -1.86 -1.50 6.85
N ALA A 185 -0.53 -1.30 6.71
CA ALA A 185 0.06 -0.73 5.51
C ALA A 185 -0.29 -1.55 4.26
N ASP A 186 0.05 -2.83 4.24
CA ASP A 186 -0.26 -3.73 3.12
C ASP A 186 -1.77 -3.95 2.96
N VAL A 187 -2.49 -4.16 4.07
CA VAL A 187 -3.93 -4.46 4.04
C VAL A 187 -4.72 -3.29 3.47
N SER A 188 -4.44 -2.07 3.92
CA SER A 188 -5.13 -0.87 3.43
C SER A 188 -4.79 -0.57 1.98
N VAL A 189 -3.51 -0.64 1.59
CA VAL A 189 -3.09 -0.44 0.19
C VAL A 189 -3.79 -1.44 -0.71
N TRP A 190 -3.80 -2.73 -0.35
CA TRP A 190 -4.48 -3.75 -1.14
C TRP A 190 -5.97 -3.45 -1.32
N ILE A 191 -6.68 -3.10 -0.24
CA ILE A 191 -8.13 -2.80 -0.29
C ILE A 191 -8.41 -1.57 -1.17
N TYR A 192 -7.73 -0.45 -0.94
CA TYR A 192 -7.97 0.81 -1.66
C TYR A 192 -7.55 0.76 -3.13
N MET A 193 -6.53 -0.04 -3.47
CA MET A 193 -6.08 -0.19 -4.86
C MET A 193 -6.95 -1.17 -5.65
N CYS A 194 -7.57 -2.15 -4.99
CA CYS A 194 -8.25 -3.24 -5.67
C CYS A 194 -9.78 -3.11 -5.74
N LEU A 195 -10.41 -2.26 -4.93
CA LEU A 195 -11.86 -2.13 -4.83
C LEU A 195 -12.36 -0.70 -5.02
N THR A 196 -13.63 -0.58 -5.41
CA THR A 196 -14.35 0.69 -5.33
C THR A 196 -14.75 0.99 -3.88
N LEU A 197 -15.06 2.25 -3.58
CA LEU A 197 -15.58 2.62 -2.26
C LEU A 197 -16.89 1.89 -1.94
N GLU A 198 -17.76 1.70 -2.94
CA GLU A 198 -19.03 0.97 -2.78
C GLU A 198 -18.78 -0.46 -2.30
N ASP A 199 -17.86 -1.18 -2.97
CA ASP A 199 -17.48 -2.55 -2.59
C ASP A 199 -16.83 -2.60 -1.20
N ILE A 200 -15.95 -1.64 -0.88
CA ILE A 200 -15.32 -1.54 0.44
C ILE A 200 -16.38 -1.39 1.53
N LYS A 201 -17.38 -0.53 1.32
CA LYS A 201 -18.45 -0.31 2.31
C LYS A 201 -19.37 -1.51 2.41
N ALA A 202 -19.77 -2.10 1.29
CA ALA A 202 -20.65 -3.26 1.24
C ALA A 202 -20.02 -4.51 1.89
N HIS A 203 -18.69 -4.64 1.82
CA HIS A 203 -17.97 -5.85 2.23
C HIS A 203 -16.95 -5.64 3.34
N ARG A 204 -16.98 -4.51 4.05
CA ARG A 204 -15.98 -4.13 5.08
C ARG A 204 -15.68 -5.25 6.07
N GLU A 205 -16.72 -5.87 6.61
CA GLU A 205 -16.56 -6.95 7.59
C GLU A 205 -15.89 -8.19 6.97
N ALA A 206 -16.32 -8.59 5.76
CA ALA A 206 -15.76 -9.73 5.05
C ALA A 206 -14.27 -9.53 4.70
N LEU A 207 -13.89 -8.32 4.27
CA LEU A 207 -12.49 -7.97 3.99
C LEU A 207 -11.63 -8.08 5.25
N PHE A 208 -12.09 -7.47 6.35
CA PHE A 208 -11.34 -7.48 7.60
C PHE A 208 -11.22 -8.90 8.19
N ASN A 209 -12.30 -9.68 8.14
CA ASN A 209 -12.30 -11.06 8.61
C ASN A 209 -11.41 -11.95 7.73
N ALA A 210 -11.40 -11.77 6.41
CA ALA A 210 -10.54 -12.56 5.52
C ALA A 210 -9.04 -12.44 5.86
N TYR A 211 -8.58 -11.23 6.21
CA TYR A 211 -7.23 -11.03 6.71
C TYR A 211 -7.07 -11.57 8.14
N HIS A 212 -7.90 -11.13 9.08
CA HIS A 212 -7.71 -11.40 10.52
C HIS A 212 -7.91 -12.86 10.88
N ASP A 213 -8.93 -13.54 10.34
CA ASP A 213 -9.17 -14.96 10.61
C ASP A 213 -8.05 -15.84 10.04
N THR A 214 -7.53 -15.47 8.87
CA THR A 214 -6.38 -16.17 8.27
C THR A 214 -5.13 -15.99 9.10
N LEU A 215 -4.84 -14.76 9.54
CA LEU A 215 -3.71 -14.47 10.42
C LEU A 215 -3.85 -15.26 11.73
N ARG A 216 -5.01 -15.19 12.37
CA ARG A 216 -5.32 -15.90 13.61
C ARG A 216 -5.09 -17.41 13.49
N LYS A 217 -5.53 -18.01 12.38
CA LYS A 217 -5.32 -19.44 12.10
C LYS A 217 -3.82 -19.78 12.11
N ILE A 218 -3.01 -18.99 11.42
CA ILE A 218 -1.56 -19.23 11.30
C ILE A 218 -0.85 -19.05 12.63
N LEU A 219 -1.17 -17.98 13.37
CA LEU A 219 -0.59 -17.74 14.69
C LEU A 219 -0.96 -18.85 15.68
N LYS A 220 -2.16 -19.44 15.58
CA LYS A 220 -2.56 -20.61 16.38
C LYS A 220 -1.79 -21.87 15.96
N GLU A 221 -1.65 -22.13 14.66
CA GLU A 221 -0.88 -23.28 14.14
C GLU A 221 0.60 -23.21 14.57
N ARG A 222 1.13 -21.99 14.77
CA ARG A 222 2.46 -21.70 15.29
C ARG A 222 2.55 -21.63 16.82
N ASN A 223 1.45 -21.78 17.54
CA ASN A 223 1.37 -21.65 19.01
C ASN A 223 1.82 -20.28 19.56
N ILE A 224 1.67 -19.20 18.78
CA ILE A 224 2.02 -17.82 19.19
C ILE A 224 0.80 -16.88 19.26
N TRP A 225 -0.42 -17.41 19.10
CA TRP A 225 -1.63 -16.62 19.22
C TRP A 225 -1.79 -16.04 20.64
N SER A 226 -1.89 -14.72 20.73
CA SER A 226 -2.27 -13.98 21.94
C SER A 226 -3.47 -13.08 21.64
N PRO A 227 -4.60 -13.23 22.35
CA PRO A 227 -5.74 -12.33 22.19
C PRO A 227 -5.45 -10.91 22.68
N GLU A 228 -4.47 -10.72 23.57
CA GLU A 228 -4.07 -9.39 24.01
C GLU A 228 -3.29 -8.66 22.92
N LYS A 229 -2.35 -9.36 22.24
CA LYS A 229 -1.52 -8.77 21.19
C LYS A 229 -2.24 -8.68 19.83
N TYR A 230 -2.96 -9.73 19.44
CA TYR A 230 -3.40 -9.95 18.05
C TYR A 230 -4.93 -10.04 17.91
N SER A 231 -5.70 -9.54 18.88
CA SER A 231 -7.16 -9.50 18.73
C SER A 231 -7.59 -8.68 17.51
N ARG A 232 -8.81 -8.95 17.06
CA ARG A 232 -9.44 -8.18 15.97
C ARG A 232 -9.56 -6.71 16.35
N GLU A 233 -9.81 -6.43 17.63
CA GLU A 233 -9.88 -5.06 18.15
C GLU A 233 -8.52 -4.37 18.15
N ALA A 234 -7.47 -5.05 18.62
CA ALA A 234 -6.10 -4.51 18.57
C ALA A 234 -5.69 -4.17 17.12
N PHE A 235 -5.96 -5.08 16.18
CA PHE A 235 -5.71 -4.81 14.77
C PHE A 235 -6.59 -3.69 14.22
N TRP A 236 -7.83 -3.53 14.65
CA TRP A 236 -8.69 -2.42 14.20
C TRP A 236 -8.19 -1.07 14.70
N GLN A 237 -7.71 -0.96 15.94
CA GLN A 237 -7.11 0.27 16.45
C GLN A 237 -5.81 0.62 15.70
N ASP A 238 -4.96 -0.37 15.46
CA ASP A 238 -3.77 -0.24 14.63
C ASP A 238 -4.12 0.16 13.19
N TYR A 239 -5.16 -0.44 12.61
CA TYR A 239 -5.67 -0.10 11.28
C TYR A 239 -6.13 1.36 11.21
N LYS A 240 -6.83 1.88 12.21
CA LYS A 240 -7.25 3.29 12.22
C LYS A 240 -6.07 4.26 12.24
N GLN A 241 -4.96 3.89 12.87
CA GLN A 241 -3.78 4.74 12.92
C GLN A 241 -3.00 4.72 11.60
N HIS A 242 -2.93 3.58 10.91
CA HIS A 242 -2.01 3.41 9.78
C HIS A 242 -2.68 3.21 8.41
N ALA A 243 -4.00 2.96 8.32
CA ALA A 243 -4.64 2.66 7.04
C ALA A 243 -4.79 3.85 6.08
N ILE A 244 -4.54 5.07 6.53
CA ILE A 244 -4.57 6.26 5.68
C ILE A 244 -3.54 6.19 4.54
N ILE A 245 -2.46 5.41 4.70
CA ILE A 245 -1.50 5.14 3.63
C ILE A 245 -2.13 4.47 2.41
N GLY A 246 -3.14 3.60 2.62
CA GLY A 246 -3.89 2.99 1.53
C GLY A 246 -4.63 4.03 0.69
N TYR A 247 -5.29 4.98 1.35
CA TYR A 247 -5.96 6.11 0.69
C TYR A 247 -4.98 7.02 -0.06
N ILE A 248 -3.86 7.40 0.58
CA ILE A 248 -2.84 8.26 -0.05
C ILE A 248 -2.23 7.55 -1.28
N THR A 249 -1.97 6.24 -1.16
CA THR A 249 -1.49 5.41 -2.26
C THR A 249 -2.49 5.37 -3.42
N ALA A 250 -3.79 5.19 -3.14
CA ALA A 250 -4.83 5.25 -4.17
C ALA A 250 -4.94 6.63 -4.83
N ALA A 251 -4.91 7.71 -4.06
CA ALA A 251 -4.92 9.06 -4.60
C ALA A 251 -3.68 9.36 -5.48
N TYR A 252 -2.55 8.71 -5.18
CA TYR A 252 -1.34 8.80 -6.00
C TYR A 252 -1.47 8.00 -7.30
N PHE A 253 -1.86 6.71 -7.24
CA PHE A 253 -1.81 5.80 -8.38
C PHE A 253 -3.06 5.80 -9.26
N LEU A 254 -4.27 6.00 -8.71
CA LEU A 254 -5.50 5.95 -9.51
C LEU A 254 -5.51 6.95 -10.67
N PRO A 255 -5.04 8.21 -10.53
CA PRO A 255 -4.95 9.12 -11.68
C PRO A 255 -4.10 8.57 -12.83
N ILE A 256 -3.00 7.87 -12.49
CA ILE A 256 -2.12 7.22 -13.48
C ILE A 256 -2.89 6.11 -14.18
N MET A 257 -3.61 5.30 -13.41
CA MET A 257 -4.30 4.12 -13.92
C MET A 257 -5.55 4.44 -14.74
N THR A 258 -6.26 5.52 -14.44
CA THR A 258 -7.52 5.90 -15.10
C THR A 258 -7.33 6.70 -16.38
N GLU A 259 -6.22 7.43 -16.55
CA GLU A 259 -5.95 8.23 -17.77
C GLU A 259 -4.84 7.67 -18.65
N PHE A 260 -3.90 6.88 -18.11
CA PHE A 260 -2.72 6.40 -18.85
C PHE A 260 -2.76 4.91 -19.11
N ALA A 261 -3.89 4.43 -19.64
CA ALA A 261 -3.93 3.10 -20.26
C ALA A 261 -3.13 3.02 -21.58
N ASP A 262 -2.08 3.83 -21.75
CA ASP A 262 -0.87 3.57 -22.53
C ASP A 262 0.32 4.32 -21.86
N ASN A 263 1.10 3.62 -21.04
CA ASN A 263 2.21 4.15 -20.21
C ASN A 263 3.39 4.75 -21.00
N ASN A 264 3.35 4.78 -22.33
CA ASN A 264 4.50 5.15 -23.15
C ASN A 264 4.71 6.66 -23.29
N ASP A 265 3.71 7.50 -23.00
CA ASP A 265 3.80 8.94 -23.23
C ASP A 265 4.38 9.71 -22.04
N LEU A 266 4.35 9.15 -20.82
CA LEU A 266 4.91 9.80 -19.62
C LEU A 266 6.44 9.91 -19.64
N LEU A 267 7.13 9.02 -20.37
CA LEU A 267 8.59 9.06 -20.50
C LEU A 267 9.09 10.21 -21.41
N GLN A 268 8.18 10.87 -22.14
CA GLN A 268 8.51 11.97 -23.06
C GLN A 268 8.10 13.36 -22.56
N LEU A 269 7.40 13.43 -21.43
CA LEU A 269 7.01 14.68 -20.80
C LEU A 269 8.10 15.18 -19.86
N ASN A 270 8.21 16.49 -19.68
CA ASN A 270 9.04 17.05 -18.61
C ASN A 270 8.35 16.90 -17.25
N ASP A 271 9.11 17.01 -16.16
CA ASP A 271 8.61 16.76 -14.81
C ASP A 271 7.40 17.64 -14.44
N GLU A 272 7.38 18.90 -14.87
CA GLU A 272 6.25 19.83 -14.63
C GLU A 272 4.96 19.39 -15.35
N ALA A 273 5.06 18.94 -16.61
CA ALA A 273 3.91 18.47 -17.36
C ALA A 273 3.38 17.14 -16.80
N ILE A 274 4.28 16.24 -16.38
CA ILE A 274 3.96 15.01 -15.66
C ILE A 274 3.22 15.37 -14.38
N GLU A 275 3.75 16.27 -13.56
CA GLU A 275 3.14 16.67 -12.30
C GLU A 275 1.74 17.28 -12.51
N LYS A 276 1.60 18.21 -13.46
CA LYS A 276 0.31 18.83 -13.76
C LYS A 276 -0.72 17.81 -14.24
N ALA A 277 -0.34 16.94 -15.16
CA ALA A 277 -1.22 15.89 -15.67
C ALA A 277 -1.64 14.94 -14.54
N ASN A 278 -0.71 14.56 -13.68
CA ASN A 278 -0.96 13.72 -12.52
C ASN A 278 -1.89 14.38 -11.48
N ALA A 279 -1.74 15.69 -11.24
CA ALA A 279 -2.57 16.44 -10.30
C ALA A 279 -4.01 16.63 -10.79
N SER A 280 -4.25 16.59 -12.11
CA SER A 280 -5.59 16.69 -12.71
C SER A 280 -6.18 15.36 -13.19
N GLY A 281 -5.37 14.31 -13.29
CA GLY A 281 -5.78 13.08 -13.97
C GLY A 281 -6.97 12.35 -13.33
N GLY A 282 -7.78 11.68 -14.14
CA GLY A 282 -9.11 11.15 -13.82
C GLY A 282 -10.21 12.22 -13.75
N GLY A 283 -9.88 13.49 -13.99
CA GLY A 283 -10.83 14.62 -14.00
C GLY A 283 -11.66 14.79 -12.72
N GLU A 284 -12.83 15.41 -12.85
CA GLU A 284 -13.74 15.62 -11.71
C GLU A 284 -14.32 14.30 -11.18
N VAL A 285 -14.50 13.29 -12.04
CA VAL A 285 -15.02 11.97 -11.64
C VAL A 285 -14.11 11.33 -10.59
N LEU A 286 -12.80 11.26 -10.86
CA LEU A 286 -11.85 10.72 -9.88
C LEU A 286 -11.71 11.62 -8.65
N THR A 287 -11.73 12.95 -8.83
CA THR A 287 -11.70 13.87 -7.68
C THR A 287 -12.86 13.62 -6.73
N ASN A 288 -14.08 13.45 -7.25
CA ASN A 288 -15.26 13.18 -6.43
C ASN A 288 -15.15 11.81 -5.74
N ALA A 289 -14.69 10.77 -6.44
CA ALA A 289 -14.46 9.46 -5.84
C ALA A 289 -13.42 9.51 -4.70
N LEU A 290 -12.32 10.24 -4.87
CA LEU A 290 -11.31 10.43 -3.84
C LEU A 290 -11.81 11.28 -2.67
N VAL A 291 -12.74 12.21 -2.89
CA VAL A 291 -13.43 12.93 -1.82
C VAL A 291 -14.33 11.98 -1.03
N ASP A 292 -15.12 11.14 -1.71
CA ASP A 292 -15.99 10.17 -1.03
C ASP A 292 -15.16 9.18 -0.20
N MET A 293 -14.03 8.70 -0.73
CA MET A 293 -13.10 7.84 0.01
C MET A 293 -12.52 8.53 1.25
N LEU A 294 -12.19 9.83 1.15
CA LEU A 294 -11.68 10.61 2.28
C LEU A 294 -12.74 10.82 3.35
N LEU A 295 -13.99 11.08 2.96
CA LEU A 295 -15.10 11.23 3.89
C LEU A 295 -15.42 9.91 4.60
N ASP A 296 -15.37 8.77 3.90
CA ASP A 296 -15.47 7.46 4.53
C ASP A 296 -14.30 7.17 5.49
N ALA A 297 -13.07 7.54 5.10
CA ALA A 297 -11.90 7.43 5.97
C ALA A 297 -12.04 8.29 7.24
N ARG A 298 -12.63 9.49 7.13
CA ARG A 298 -12.98 10.35 8.27
C ARG A 298 -14.00 9.66 9.18
N GLU A 299 -15.11 9.17 8.62
CA GLU A 299 -16.16 8.49 9.38
C GLU A 299 -15.65 7.24 10.10
N ALA A 300 -14.71 6.51 9.49
CA ALA A 300 -14.07 5.34 10.08
C ALA A 300 -12.97 5.67 11.12
N GLY A 301 -12.67 6.96 11.34
CA GLY A 301 -11.67 7.43 12.30
C GLY A 301 -10.21 7.27 11.84
N LEU A 302 -9.97 7.07 10.53
CA LEU A 302 -8.62 6.87 9.97
C LEU A 302 -7.76 8.14 10.00
N LEU A 303 -8.38 9.29 10.25
CA LEU A 303 -7.73 10.60 10.31
C LEU A 303 -7.54 11.11 11.74
N ASP A 304 -8.16 10.48 12.73
CA ASP A 304 -8.24 11.00 14.10
C ASP A 304 -6.85 11.17 14.72
N PHE A 305 -5.96 10.22 14.47
CA PHE A 305 -4.57 10.29 14.95
C PHE A 305 -3.82 11.51 14.39
N TYR A 306 -4.12 11.92 13.15
CA TYR A 306 -3.40 13.01 12.49
C TYR A 306 -4.03 14.37 12.75
N LEU A 307 -5.35 14.43 12.94
CA LEU A 307 -6.09 15.69 13.10
C LEU A 307 -6.21 16.14 14.56
N ASN A 308 -6.05 15.25 15.53
CA ASN A 308 -6.22 15.56 16.96
C ASN A 308 -4.89 15.76 17.72
N ASN A 309 -3.75 15.40 17.11
CA ASN A 309 -2.44 15.38 17.79
C ASN A 309 -1.71 16.74 17.86
N ASP A 310 -2.25 17.82 17.30
CA ASP A 310 -1.75 19.20 17.56
C ASP A 310 -1.86 19.64 19.03
N LYS A 311 -2.44 18.80 19.91
CA LYS A 311 -2.50 19.02 21.36
C LYS A 311 -1.48 18.22 22.18
N ALA A 312 -0.73 17.28 21.58
CA ALA A 312 0.13 16.35 22.32
C ALA A 312 1.62 16.76 22.33
N GLU A 313 2.08 17.61 21.40
CA GLU A 313 3.48 18.04 21.33
C GLU A 313 3.89 19.10 22.38
N VAL A 314 2.95 19.58 23.21
CA VAL A 314 3.24 20.54 24.29
C VAL A 314 3.60 19.86 25.62
N CYS A 315 3.56 18.53 25.72
CA CYS A 315 3.76 17.82 27.00
C CYS A 315 4.96 16.86 27.03
N GLN A 316 5.90 16.92 26.07
CA GLN A 316 7.13 16.10 26.10
C GLN A 316 8.40 16.91 26.44
N HIS A 317 8.24 18.14 26.91
CA HIS A 317 9.33 18.95 27.48
C HIS A 317 8.94 19.51 28.85
N GLU A 318 8.63 18.63 29.80
CA GLU A 318 8.75 18.90 31.25
C GLU A 318 9.33 17.68 31.97
#